data_AF-A0A060RYY7-F1
#
_entry.id   AF-A0A060RYY7-F1
#
_cell.length_a   1.000
_cell.length_b   1.000
_cell.length_c   1.000
_cell.angle_alpha   90.00
_cell.angle_beta   90.00
_cell.angle_gamma   90.00
#
_symmetry.space_group_name_H-M   'P 1'
#
loop_
_entity.id
_entity.type
_entity.pdbx_description
1 polymer ?
#
loop_
_entity_poly.entity_id
_entity_poly.type
_entity_poly.pdbx_seq_one_letter_code
_entity_poly.pdbx_strand_id
1 'polypeptide(L)'
;MAIICEKNLKTHKCNLYFTDVKDLRNIWVHTLSIAKEGLDDILKVLKSLIQKYLDNDIYVHIEECVWKYLLYDGIWTENHFKFCQTIGTEEIEYNKSFFFN
;
A
#
# COMPACT_ATOMS: atom_id res chain seq x y z
N MET A 1 19.94 12.61 7.62
CA MET A 1 19.12 12.41 8.83
C MET A 1 19.97 12.81 10.03
N ALA A 2 19.77 14.01 10.60
CA ALA A 2 20.54 14.45 11.76
C ALA A 2 19.79 14.05 13.03
N ILE A 3 20.21 12.94 13.64
CA ILE A 3 19.73 12.52 14.95
C ILE A 3 20.54 13.30 15.98
N ILE A 4 19.95 14.31 16.62
CA ILE A 4 20.61 15.03 17.71
C ILE A 4 20.38 14.23 19.00
N CYS A 5 21.35 13.40 19.36
CA CYS A 5 21.41 12.79 20.67
C CYS A 5 21.97 13.80 21.68
N GLU A 6 21.11 14.46 22.45
CA GLU A 6 21.58 15.24 23.59
C GLU A 6 21.86 14.30 24.76
N LYS A 7 23.15 14.10 25.07
CA LYS A 7 23.59 13.23 26.16
C LYS A 7 23.32 13.93 27.49
N ASN A 8 22.25 13.54 28.18
CA ASN A 8 21.93 14.11 29.49
C ASN A 8 22.94 13.57 30.54
N LEU A 9 23.95 14.37 30.89
CA LEU A 9 25.09 13.97 31.74
C LEU A 9 24.69 13.48 33.14
N LYS A 10 23.45 13.77 33.59
CA LYS A 10 22.93 13.36 34.91
C LYS A 10 22.20 12.02 34.92
N THR A 11 21.70 11.54 33.77
CA THR A 11 20.78 10.38 33.73
C THR A 11 21.17 9.30 32.74
N HIS A 12 22.23 9.50 31.94
CA HIS A 12 22.65 8.55 30.88
C HIS A 12 21.52 8.11 29.93
N LYS A 13 20.42 8.87 29.84
CA LYS A 13 19.34 8.65 28.89
C LYS A 13 19.58 9.49 27.64
N CYS A 14 19.54 8.84 26.47
CA CYS A 14 19.31 9.54 25.20
C CYS A 14 17.81 9.81 25.09
N ASN A 15 17.44 11.08 25.07
CA ASN A 15 16.09 11.49 24.73
C ASN A 15 16.07 11.78 23.21
N LEU A 16 15.18 11.08 22.49
CA LEU A 16 14.88 11.36 21.09
C LEU A 16 13.94 12.58 21.05
N TYR A 17 14.44 13.72 20.61
CA TYR A 17 13.64 14.92 20.44
C TYR A 17 13.27 15.07 18.96
N PHE A 18 12.03 14.69 18.60
CA PHE A 18 11.44 15.09 17.32
C PHE A 18 10.88 16.50 17.51
N THR A 19 11.70 17.52 17.25
CA THR A 19 11.36 18.92 17.60
C THR A 19 10.67 19.71 16.49
N ASP A 20 10.56 19.20 15.27
CA ASP A 20 9.92 19.91 14.15
C ASP A 20 8.83 19.05 13.49
N VAL A 21 7.65 19.65 13.27
CA VAL A 21 6.53 19.08 12.49
C VAL A 21 7.02 18.58 11.13
N LYS A 22 8.04 19.23 10.56
CA LYS A 22 8.68 18.81 9.31
C LYS A 22 9.29 17.41 9.39
N ASP A 23 9.92 17.07 10.51
CA ASP A 23 10.54 15.75 10.69
C ASP A 23 9.47 14.65 10.83
N LEU A 24 8.37 14.94 11.52
CA LEU A 24 7.22 14.03 11.61
C LEU A 24 6.58 13.78 10.24
N ARG A 25 6.42 14.83 9.43
CA ARG A 25 5.92 14.70 8.05
C ARG A 25 6.86 13.87 7.17
N ASN A 26 8.17 14.04 7.32
CA ASN A 26 9.15 13.24 6.59
C ASN A 26 9.08 11.74 6.97
N ILE A 27 8.96 11.43 8.26
CA ILE A 27 8.80 10.05 8.75
C ILE A 27 7.50 9.43 8.21
N TRP A 28 6.42 10.20 8.21
CA TRP A 28 5.14 9.74 7.66
C TRP A 28 5.24 9.42 6.17
N VAL A 29 5.76 10.35 5.36
CA VAL A 29 5.96 10.14 3.91
C VAL A 29 6.85 8.94 3.63
N HIS A 30 7.94 8.76 4.41
CA HIS A 30 8.84 7.62 4.26
C HIS A 30 8.14 6.30 4.59
N THR A 31 7.41 6.24 5.71
CA THR A 31 6.63 5.06 6.11
C THR A 31 5.59 4.70 5.06
N LEU A 32 4.89 5.70 4.52
CA LEU A 32 3.90 5.50 3.46
C LEU A 32 4.53 4.95 2.17
N SER A 33 5.73 5.42 1.80
CA SER A 33 6.47 4.88 0.67
C SER A 33 6.80 3.39 0.85
N ILE A 34 7.32 3.01 2.03
CA ILE A 34 7.63 1.61 2.36
C ILE A 34 6.35 0.75 2.31
N ALA A 35 5.24 1.25 2.84
CA ALA A 35 3.97 0.53 2.81
C ALA A 35 3.46 0.30 1.39
N LYS A 36 3.64 1.26 0.48
CA LYS A 36 3.29 1.13 -0.95
C LYS A 36 4.15 0.09 -1.66
N GLU A 37 5.46 0.07 -1.39
CA GLU A 37 6.35 -0.98 -1.90
C GLU A 37 5.90 -2.37 -1.43
N GLY A 38 5.57 -2.51 -0.14
CA GLY A 38 5.03 -3.76 0.40
C GLY A 38 3.69 -4.18 -0.20
N LEU A 39 2.81 -3.20 -0.51
CA LEU A 39 1.56 -3.44 -1.21
C LEU A 39 1.80 -3.97 -2.64
N ASP A 40 2.72 -3.36 -3.38
CA ASP A 40 3.06 -3.78 -4.75
C ASP A 40 3.59 -5.23 -4.77
N ASP A 41 4.43 -5.60 -3.80
CA ASP A 41 4.91 -6.98 -3.65
C ASP A 41 3.77 -7.97 -3.39
N ILE A 42 2.84 -7.63 -2.49
CA ILE A 42 1.65 -8.46 -2.19
C ILE A 42 0.77 -8.61 -3.44
N LEU A 43 0.49 -7.51 -4.15
CA LEU A 43 -0.31 -7.53 -5.38
C LEU A 43 0.34 -8.39 -6.46
N LYS A 44 1.67 -8.32 -6.61
CA LYS A 44 2.41 -9.16 -7.56
C LYS A 44 2.31 -10.65 -7.23
N VAL A 45 2.43 -11.02 -5.95
CA VAL A 45 2.25 -12.42 -5.50
C VAL A 45 0.81 -12.87 -5.73
N LEU A 46 -0.18 -12.06 -5.36
CA LEU A 46 -1.60 -12.37 -5.54
C LEU A 46 -1.96 -12.56 -7.02
N LYS A 47 -1.49 -11.68 -7.90
CA LYS A 47 -1.66 -11.82 -9.35
C LYS A 47 -1.09 -13.13 -9.86
N SER A 48 0.14 -13.45 -9.44
CA SER A 48 0.82 -14.68 -9.86
C SER A 48 0.08 -15.93 -9.40
N LEU A 49 -0.50 -15.92 -8.20
CA LEU A 49 -1.31 -17.02 -7.68
C LEU A 49 -2.62 -17.18 -8.46
N ILE A 50 -3.36 -16.09 -8.67
CA ILE A 50 -4.61 -16.11 -9.44
C ILE A 50 -4.35 -16.61 -10.86
N GLN A 51 -3.32 -16.08 -11.51
CA GLN A 51 -2.94 -16.53 -12.85
C GLN A 51 -2.58 -18.02 -12.85
N LYS A 52 -1.73 -18.49 -11.93
CA LYS A 52 -1.34 -19.92 -11.86
C LYS A 52 -2.53 -20.87 -11.87
N TYR A 53 -3.63 -20.53 -11.19
CA TYR A 53 -4.80 -21.39 -11.10
C TYR A 53 -5.79 -21.21 -12.24
N LEU A 54 -5.81 -20.04 -12.91
CA LEU A 54 -6.87 -19.66 -13.85
C LEU A 54 -6.36 -19.34 -15.28
N ASP A 55 -5.07 -19.48 -15.56
CA ASP A 55 -4.46 -19.11 -16.87
C ASP A 55 -5.06 -19.90 -18.04
N ASN A 56 -5.52 -21.12 -17.78
CA ASN A 56 -6.14 -22.00 -18.77
C ASN A 56 -7.66 -21.85 -18.84
N ASP A 57 -8.26 -21.11 -17.91
CA ASP A 57 -9.71 -20.96 -17.83
C ASP A 57 -10.18 -19.81 -18.72
N ILE A 58 -11.10 -20.13 -19.62
CA ILE A 58 -11.71 -19.17 -20.54
C ILE A 58 -13.13 -18.91 -20.10
N TYR A 59 -13.45 -17.64 -19.88
CA TYR A 59 -14.83 -17.20 -19.74
C TYR A 59 -15.42 -16.94 -21.12
N VAL A 60 -16.50 -17.65 -21.45
CA VAL A 60 -17.22 -17.47 -22.72
C VAL A 60 -18.55 -16.82 -22.41
N HIS A 61 -18.73 -15.58 -22.86
CA HIS A 61 -20.01 -14.90 -22.81
C HIS A 61 -20.73 -15.06 -24.15
N ILE A 62 -21.92 -15.65 -24.14
CA ILE A 62 -22.71 -15.93 -25.34
C ILE A 62 -23.92 -14.98 -25.34
N GLU A 63 -23.77 -13.83 -26.00
CA GLU A 63 -24.86 -12.92 -26.37
C GLU A 63 -25.01 -12.91 -27.91
N GLU A 64 -25.48 -11.82 -28.53
CA GLU A 64 -25.54 -11.68 -30.00
C GLU A 64 -24.15 -11.83 -30.68
N CYS A 65 -23.07 -11.63 -29.92
CA CYS A 65 -21.69 -11.92 -30.30
C CYS A 65 -21.00 -12.80 -29.24
N VAL A 66 -20.09 -13.68 -29.68
CA VAL A 66 -19.27 -14.51 -28.77
C VAL A 66 -18.05 -13.72 -28.33
N TRP A 67 -17.98 -13.41 -27.04
CA TRP A 67 -16.80 -12.82 -26.43
C TRP A 67 -16.06 -13.87 -25.59
N LYS A 68 -14.75 -13.99 -25.82
CA LYS A 68 -13.86 -14.86 -25.04
C LYS A 68 -12.84 -14.01 -24.32
N TYR A 69 -12.81 -14.15 -23.00
CA TYR A 69 -11.83 -13.50 -22.14
C TYR A 69 -11.10 -14.56 -21.32
N LEU A 70 -9.84 -14.27 -20.98
CA LEU A 70 -9.12 -15.06 -20.00
C LEU A 70 -9.76 -14.79 -18.64
N LEU A 71 -10.26 -15.84 -17.98
CA LEU A 71 -11.03 -15.71 -16.75
C LEU A 71 -10.19 -15.04 -15.65
N TYR A 72 -8.89 -15.35 -15.60
CA TYR A 72 -7.98 -14.74 -14.63
C TYR A 72 -7.91 -13.22 -14.77
N ASP A 73 -7.97 -12.67 -15.99
CA ASP A 73 -7.72 -11.24 -16.24
C ASP A 73 -8.87 -10.39 -15.68
N GLY A 74 -10.11 -10.86 -15.87
CA GLY A 74 -11.29 -10.24 -15.29
C GLY A 74 -11.29 -10.31 -13.76
N ILE A 75 -11.04 -11.50 -13.20
CA ILE A 75 -11.01 -11.70 -11.73
C ILE A 75 -9.90 -10.87 -11.08
N TRP A 76 -8.70 -10.84 -11.69
CA TRP A 76 -7.59 -10.03 -11.20
C TRP A 76 -7.95 -8.54 -11.22
N THR A 77 -8.49 -8.04 -12.35
CA THR A 77 -8.84 -6.63 -12.52
C THR A 77 -9.86 -6.18 -11.48
N GLU A 78 -10.90 -6.96 -11.25
CA GLU A 78 -11.94 -6.64 -10.27
C GLU A 78 -11.40 -6.62 -8.84
N ASN A 79 -10.65 -7.65 -8.45
CA ASN A 79 -10.09 -7.74 -7.09
C ASN A 79 -9.03 -6.66 -6.84
N HIS A 80 -8.12 -6.44 -7.81
CA HIS A 80 -7.11 -5.39 -7.73
C HIS A 80 -7.76 -4.02 -7.55
N PHE A 81 -8.79 -3.70 -8.33
CA PHE A 81 -9.50 -2.43 -8.22
C PHE A 81 -10.14 -2.25 -6.84
N LYS A 82 -10.93 -3.23 -6.38
CA LYS A 82 -11.61 -3.16 -5.07
C LYS A 82 -10.61 -3.01 -3.93
N PHE A 83 -9.54 -3.79 -3.95
CA PHE A 83 -8.53 -3.77 -2.90
C PHE A 83 -7.77 -2.43 -2.83
N CYS A 84 -7.28 -1.95 -3.97
CA CYS A 84 -6.59 -0.65 -4.04
C CYS A 84 -7.51 0.52 -3.69
N GLN A 85 -8.81 0.43 -4.03
CA GLN A 85 -9.79 1.44 -3.63
C GLN A 85 -9.95 1.49 -2.10
N THR A 86 -10.13 0.34 -1.44
CA THR A 86 -10.24 0.27 0.03
C THR A 86 -9.01 0.85 0.71
N ILE A 87 -7.80 0.43 0.30
CA ILE A 87 -6.55 0.95 0.86
C ILE A 87 -6.43 2.47 0.62
N GLY A 88 -6.74 2.93 -0.59
CA GLY A 88 -6.70 4.36 -0.90
C GLY A 88 -7.64 5.19 -0.05
N THR A 89 -8.82 4.66 0.29
CA THR A 89 -9.75 5.30 1.23
C THR A 89 -9.16 5.40 2.63
N GLU A 90 -8.62 4.30 3.17
CA GLU A 90 -7.98 4.29 4.49
C GLU A 90 -6.77 5.24 4.53
N GLU A 91 -5.91 5.23 3.51
CA GLU A 91 -4.75 6.14 3.40
C GLU A 91 -5.19 7.61 3.47
N ILE A 92 -6.27 7.98 2.76
CA ILE A 92 -6.81 9.34 2.79
C ILE A 92 -7.30 9.72 4.20
N GLU A 93 -7.99 8.82 4.90
CA GLU A 93 -8.48 9.07 6.26
C GLU A 93 -7.31 9.27 7.24
N TYR A 94 -6.31 8.38 7.22
CA TYR A 94 -5.13 8.52 8.06
C TYR A 94 -4.30 9.76 7.72
N ASN A 95 -4.13 10.09 6.44
CA ASN A 95 -3.48 11.33 6.01
C ASN A 95 -4.22 12.56 6.56
N LYS A 96 -5.55 12.57 6.48
CA LYS A 96 -6.35 13.67 7.04
C LYS A 96 -6.12 13.82 8.54
N SER A 97 -6.19 12.70 9.26
CA SER A 97 -5.95 12.67 10.71
C SER A 97 -4.52 13.01 11.12
N PHE A 98 -3.52 12.83 10.26
CA PHE A 98 -2.13 13.12 10.58
C PHE A 98 -1.74 14.58 10.28
N PHE A 99 -2.23 15.13 9.16
CA PHE A 99 -1.83 16.47 8.71
C PHE A 99 -2.76 17.59 9.20
N PHE A 100 -4.00 17.26 9.58
CA PHE A 100 -5.05 18.26 9.88
C PHE A 100 -5.75 18.06 11.23
N ASN A 101 -5.35 17.09 12.07
CA ASN A 101 -5.69 17.09 13.50
C ASN A 101 -4.72 17.95 14.31
#